data_AF-F9N603-F1
#
_entry.id   AF-F9N603-F1
#
_cell.length_a   1.000
_cell.length_b   1.000
_cell.length_c   1.000
_cell.angle_alpha   90.00
_cell.angle_beta   90.00
_cell.angle_gamma   90.00
#
_symmetry.space_group_name_H-M   'P 1'
#
loop_
_entity.id
_entity.type
_entity.pdbx_description
1 polymer ?
#
loop_
_entity_poly.entity_id
_entity_poly.type
_entity_poly.pdbx_seq_one_letter_code
_entity_poly.pdbx_strand_id
1 'polypeptide(L)' 'MNKNLIPSYLAAEDVMELLDIRRSKAYSIIRKLNVELETKGFMTIPGRVPKKYLLERFKLLEL' A
#
# COMPACT_ATOMS: atom_id res chain seq x y z
N MET A 1 -4.30 20.17 -15.64
CA MET A 1 -4.72 19.75 -14.28
C MET A 1 -3.64 18.84 -13.70
N ASN A 2 -2.91 19.30 -12.69
CA ASN A 2 -1.90 18.49 -12.01
C ASN A 2 -2.58 17.32 -11.29
N LYS A 3 -2.36 16.08 -11.75
CA LYS A 3 -2.88 14.84 -11.14
C LYS A 3 -2.24 14.50 -9.77
N ASN A 4 -1.57 15.44 -9.11
CA ASN A 4 -0.62 15.20 -8.01
C ASN A 4 -1.17 15.46 -6.60
N LEU A 5 -2.49 15.35 -6.36
CA LEU A 5 -3.05 15.53 -5.01
C LEU A 5 -3.87 14.34 -4.50
N ILE A 6 -4.21 13.36 -5.34
CA ILE A 6 -4.92 12.16 -4.89
C ILE A 6 -3.88 11.10 -4.54
N PRO A 7 -3.84 10.59 -3.29
CA PRO A 7 -3.01 9.44 -2.96
C PRO A 7 -3.43 8.26 -3.85
N SER A 8 -2.53 7.77 -4.68
CA SER A 8 -2.75 6.51 -5.41
C SER A 8 -2.82 5.40 -4.36
N TYR A 9 -3.94 4.69 -4.31
CA TYR A 9 -4.11 3.48 -3.52
C TYR A 9 -3.85 2.25 -4.38
N LEU A 10 -3.28 1.22 -3.78
CA LEU A 10 -3.06 -0.09 -4.39
C LEU A 10 -4.04 -1.09 -3.79
N ALA A 11 -4.68 -1.88 -4.64
CA ALA A 11 -5.44 -3.08 -4.28
C ALA A 11 -4.53 -4.32 -4.31
N ALA A 12 -5.09 -5.49 -3.96
CA ALA A 12 -4.32 -6.73 -3.90
C ALA A 12 -3.64 -7.06 -5.25
N GLU A 13 -4.34 -6.87 -6.37
CA GLU A 13 -3.84 -7.08 -7.72
C GLU A 13 -2.62 -6.21 -8.03
N ASP A 14 -2.67 -4.91 -7.73
CA ASP A 14 -1.54 -4.00 -7.93
C ASP A 14 -0.32 -4.42 -7.08
N VAL A 15 -0.57 -4.88 -5.85
CA VAL A 15 0.49 -5.34 -4.93
C VAL A 15 1.09 -6.67 -5.39
N MET A 16 0.29 -7.54 -6.00
CA MET A 16 0.78 -8.78 -6.62
C MET A 16 1.74 -8.49 -7.76
N GLU A 17 1.36 -7.58 -8.66
CA GLU A 17 2.19 -7.20 -9.81
C GLU A 17 3.47 -6.47 -9.36
N LEU A 18 3.35 -5.55 -8.41
CA LEU A 18 4.48 -4.75 -7.92
C LEU A 18 5.54 -5.58 -7.20
N LEU A 19 5.14 -6.60 -6.43
CA LEU A 19 6.04 -7.38 -5.59
C LEU A 19 6.29 -8.81 -6.11
N ASP A 20 5.69 -9.17 -7.25
CA ASP A 20 5.69 -10.52 -7.83
C ASP A 20 5.28 -11.61 -6.82
N ILE A 21 4.08 -11.47 -6.26
CA ILE A 21 3.56 -12.37 -5.22
C ILE A 21 2.13 -12.82 -5.49
N ARG A 22 1.72 -13.89 -4.80
CA ARG A 22 0.34 -14.40 -4.85
C ARG A 22 -0.63 -13.54 -4.04
N ARG A 23 -1.90 -13.57 -4.43
CA ARG A 23 -3.01 -12.81 -3.84
C ARG A 23 -3.12 -12.91 -2.32
N SER A 24 -2.98 -14.12 -1.76
CA SER A 24 -3.05 -14.32 -0.30
C SER A 24 -1.96 -13.56 0.45
N LYS A 25 -0.76 -13.49 -0.12
CA LYS A 25 0.36 -12.72 0.44
C LYS A 25 0.13 -11.22 0.28
N ALA A 26 -0.40 -10.77 -0.85
CA ALA A 26 -0.76 -9.37 -1.07
C ALA A 26 -1.78 -8.86 -0.03
N TYR A 27 -2.87 -9.60 0.22
CA TYR A 27 -3.82 -9.24 1.29
C TYR A 27 -3.19 -9.22 2.68
N SER A 28 -2.30 -10.18 2.97
CA SER A 28 -1.58 -10.22 4.26
C SER A 28 -0.71 -8.98 4.45
N ILE A 29 -0.03 -8.52 3.39
CA ILE A 29 0.78 -7.29 3.40
C ILE A 29 -0.12 -6.07 3.59
N ILE A 30 -1.19 -5.93 2.80
CA ILE A 30 -2.13 -4.81 2.91
C ILE A 30 -2.69 -4.70 4.34
N ARG A 31 -3.12 -5.83 4.92
CA ARG A 31 -3.62 -5.86 6.30
C ARG A 31 -2.56 -5.42 7.29
N LYS A 32 -1.32 -5.90 7.15
CA LYS A 32 -0.22 -5.50 8.03
C LYS A 32 0.05 -3.99 7.94
N LEU A 33 0.11 -3.44 6.73
CA LEU A 33 0.36 -2.01 6.52
C LEU A 33 -0.78 -1.14 7.05
N ASN A 34 -2.04 -1.59 6.91
CA ASN A 34 -3.18 -0.90 7.50
C ASN A 34 -3.11 -0.90 9.04
N VAL A 35 -2.77 -2.02 9.69
CA VAL A 35 -2.56 -2.05 11.15
C VAL A 35 -1.45 -1.07 11.57
N GLU A 36 -0.35 -0.97 10.82
CA GLU A 36 0.72 0.00 11.11
C GLU A 36 0.23 1.46 10.99
N LEU A 37 -0.61 1.76 9.99
CA LEU A 37 -1.18 3.09 9.79
C LEU A 37 -2.20 3.45 10.87
N GLU A 38 -3.08 2.52 11.24
CA GLU A 38 -4.02 2.66 12.35
C GLU A 38 -3.30 2.93 13.67
N THR A 39 -2.21 2.19 13.93
CA THR A 39 -1.36 2.40 15.12
C THR A 39 -0.75 3.80 15.16
N LYS A 40 -0.50 4.41 14.00
CA LYS A 40 -0.03 5.80 13.87
C LYS A 40 -1.15 6.84 13.92
N GLY A 41 -2.41 6.42 14.12
CA GLY A 41 -3.58 7.31 14.17
C GLY A 41 -4.16 7.68 12.80
N PHE A 42 -3.74 7.01 11.72
CA PHE A 42 -4.30 7.24 10.39
C PHE A 42 -5.52 6.36 10.12
N MET A 43 -6.45 6.86 9.31
CA MET A 43 -7.53 6.05 8.75
C MET A 43 -7.01 5.15 7.63
N THR A 44 -7.61 3.98 7.50
CA THR A 44 -7.26 2.96 6.51
C THR A 44 -8.50 2.48 5.75
N ILE A 45 -8.27 1.85 4.61
CA ILE A 45 -9.33 1.24 3.81
C ILE A 45 -9.03 -0.26 3.72
N PRO A 46 -9.90 -1.15 4.24
CA PRO A 46 -9.71 -2.58 4.10
C PRO A 46 -9.50 -2.99 2.63
N GLY A 47 -8.47 -3.81 2.37
CA GLY A 47 -8.13 -4.26 1.02
C GLY A 47 -7.40 -3.24 0.14
N ARG A 48 -7.09 -2.04 0.66
CA ARG A 48 -6.27 -1.04 -0.04
C ARG A 48 -5.18 -0.49 0.87
N VAL A 49 -4.11 0.02 0.26
CA VAL A 49 -3.01 0.69 0.97
C VAL A 49 -2.50 1.89 0.16
N PRO A 50 -2.08 3.01 0.79
CA PRO A 50 -1.43 4.10 0.07
C PRO A 50 -0.15 3.62 -0.63
N LYS A 51 -0.04 3.84 -1.95
CA LYS A 51 1.11 3.43 -2.78
C LYS A 51 2.43 3.90 -2.18
N LYS A 52 2.51 5.18 -1.80
CA LYS A 52 3.70 5.78 -1.21
C LYS A 52 4.14 5.04 0.06
N TYR A 53 3.20 4.73 0.96
CA TYR A 53 3.50 4.03 2.21
C TYR A 53 4.02 2.60 1.95
N LEU A 54 3.42 1.88 1.00
CA LEU A 54 3.91 0.57 0.61
C LEU A 54 5.34 0.66 0.04
N LEU A 55 5.58 1.55 -0.93
CA LEU A 55 6.90 1.70 -1.55
C LEU A 55 7.97 2.08 -0.52
N GLU A 56 7.68 3.00 0.41
CA GLU A 56 8.58 3.36 1.52
C GLU A 56 8.89 2.14 2.40
N ARG A 57 7.88 1.34 2.74
CA ARG A 57 8.03 0.20 3.64
C ARG A 57 8.87 -0.92 3.04
N PHE A 58 8.82 -1.08 1.71
CA PHE A 58 9.64 -2.01 0.96
C PHE A 58 10.95 -1.42 0.43
N LYS A 59 11.28 -0.16 0.77
CA LYS A 59 12.48 0.55 0.28
C LYS A 59 12.56 0.62 -1.26
N LEU A 60 11.41 0.78 -1.91
CA LEU A 60 11.26 0.90 -3.36
C LEU A 60 11.08 2.36 -3.83
N LEU A 61 11.15 3.34 -2.93
CA LEU A 61 11.36 4.73 -3.31
C LEU A 61 12.86 4.96 -3.44
N GLU A 62 13.32 5.36 -4.62
CA GLU A 62 14.67 5.89 -4.77
C GLU A 62 14.79 7.21 -3.98
N LEU A 63 15.96 7.42 -3.35
CA LEU A 63 16.28 8.62 -2.58
C LEU A 63 16.59 9.80 -3.50
#